data_AF-A0AA38NXJ8-F1
#
_entry.id   AF-A0AA38NXJ8-F1
#
_cell.length_a   1.000
_cell.length_b   1.000
_cell.length_c   1.000
_cell.angle_alpha   90.00
_cell.angle_beta   90.00
_cell.angle_gamma   90.00
#
_symmetry.space_group_name_H-M   'P 1'
#
loop_
_entity.id
_entity.type
_entity.pdbx_description
1 polymer ?
#
loop_
_entity_poly.entity_id
_entity_poly.type
_entity_poly.pdbx_seq_one_letter_code
_entity_poly.pdbx_strand_id
1 'polypeptide(L)'
;WFFDAFSYLNVDLRPHWKDVLTVWVQFERSSNWVKKPSKNPRALPALFRPKELTHWISNCRYERKGAEPTFDATSLGPFIDQFWSWWTSMQPGWRPLDAGNKPAPITSYGSDWKVLSVCGKNGWLSVLACLKWWGLHVANVGDGKDRWLEALTDVLQMLRGVVQYHTTQKTT
;
A
#
# COMPACT_ATOMS: atom_id res chain seq x y z
N TRP A 1 -13.06 -10.48 -6.44
CA TRP A 1 -12.20 -9.80 -5.44
C TRP A 1 -11.16 -8.96 -6.11
N PHE A 2 -10.21 -9.56 -6.86
CA PHE A 2 -9.14 -8.78 -7.48
C PHE A 2 -9.71 -7.86 -8.55
N PHE A 3 -10.58 -8.37 -9.42
CA PHE A 3 -11.26 -7.56 -10.44
C PHE A 3 -11.96 -6.32 -9.86
N ASP A 4 -12.76 -6.51 -8.80
CA ASP A 4 -13.47 -5.42 -8.13
C ASP A 4 -12.51 -4.44 -7.45
N ALA A 5 -11.48 -4.96 -6.78
CA ALA A 5 -10.44 -4.16 -6.13
C ALA A 5 -9.62 -3.35 -7.14
N PHE A 6 -9.25 -3.95 -8.27
CA PHE A 6 -8.52 -3.31 -9.35
C PHE A 6 -9.39 -2.21 -9.97
N SER A 7 -10.65 -2.51 -10.29
CA SER A 7 -11.59 -1.52 -10.82
C SER A 7 -11.75 -0.33 -9.87
N TYR A 8 -11.78 -0.58 -8.56
CA TYR A 8 -11.81 0.45 -7.53
C TYR A 8 -10.53 1.30 -7.44
N LEU A 9 -9.36 0.71 -7.66
CA LEU A 9 -8.06 1.40 -7.61
C LEU A 9 -7.66 2.06 -8.94
N ASN A 10 -8.21 1.61 -10.07
CA ASN A 10 -7.86 2.03 -11.42
C ASN A 10 -8.48 3.40 -11.78
N VAL A 11 -7.99 4.45 -11.12
CA VAL A 11 -8.31 5.86 -11.36
C VAL A 11 -7.12 6.57 -12.01
N ASP A 12 -7.37 7.68 -12.70
CA ASP A 12 -6.29 8.50 -13.27
C ASP A 12 -5.67 9.40 -12.21
N LEU A 13 -4.46 9.02 -11.75
CA LEU A 13 -3.67 9.76 -10.76
C LEU A 13 -2.26 10.09 -11.30
N ARG A 14 -2.11 10.29 -12.62
CA ARG A 14 -0.80 10.51 -13.30
C ARG A 14 0.05 9.23 -13.43
N PRO A 15 1.15 9.22 -14.22
CA PRO A 15 1.80 8.00 -14.71
C PRO A 15 2.28 7.02 -13.63
N HIS A 16 2.87 7.51 -12.54
CA HIS A 16 3.46 6.65 -11.50
C HIS A 16 2.43 5.75 -10.81
N TRP A 17 1.15 6.14 -10.75
CA TRP A 17 0.09 5.30 -10.19
C TRP A 17 -0.14 4.02 -10.99
N LYS A 18 -0.10 4.15 -12.32
CA LYS A 18 -0.24 3.00 -13.24
C LYS A 18 0.88 1.98 -13.05
N ASP A 19 2.09 2.44 -12.78
CA ASP A 19 3.22 1.55 -12.51
C ASP A 19 2.99 0.73 -11.24
N VAL A 20 2.51 1.37 -10.16
CA VAL A 20 2.18 0.66 -8.92
C VAL A 20 1.10 -0.40 -9.14
N LEU A 21 0.02 -0.06 -9.86
CA LEU A 21 -1.03 -1.03 -10.18
C LEU A 21 -0.51 -2.18 -11.05
N THR A 22 0.39 -1.90 -11.99
CA THR A 22 1.00 -2.91 -12.86
C THR A 22 1.82 -3.91 -12.04
N VAL A 23 2.67 -3.43 -11.12
CA VAL A 23 3.47 -4.32 -10.26
C VAL A 23 2.57 -5.06 -9.26
N TRP A 24 1.49 -4.42 -8.76
CA TRP A 24 0.54 -5.10 -7.88
C TRP A 24 -0.21 -6.24 -8.59
N VAL A 25 -0.61 -6.05 -9.84
CA VAL A 25 -1.18 -7.12 -10.69
C VAL A 25 -0.21 -8.28 -10.81
N GLN A 26 1.08 -8.02 -11.02
CA GLN A 26 2.10 -9.07 -11.09
C GLN A 26 2.22 -9.85 -9.78
N PHE A 27 2.20 -9.14 -8.65
CA PHE A 27 2.26 -9.76 -7.32
C PHE A 27 1.04 -10.63 -7.00
N GLU A 28 -0.17 -10.15 -7.27
CA GLU A 28 -1.39 -10.93 -7.01
C GLU A 28 -1.50 -12.10 -7.99
N ARG A 29 -1.05 -11.93 -9.24
CA ARG A 29 -0.95 -13.02 -10.22
C ARG A 29 0.04 -14.09 -9.77
N SER A 30 1.22 -13.71 -9.28
CA SER A 30 2.20 -14.68 -8.74
C SER A 30 1.62 -15.41 -7.52
N SER A 31 0.68 -14.80 -6.81
CA SER A 31 -0.02 -15.44 -5.70
C SER A 31 -1.31 -16.17 -6.10
N ASN A 32 -1.53 -16.46 -7.39
CA ASN A 32 -2.73 -17.12 -7.92
C ASN A 32 -4.04 -16.44 -7.48
N TRP A 33 -4.04 -15.12 -7.33
CA TRP A 33 -5.21 -14.32 -6.94
C TRP A 33 -5.84 -14.78 -5.62
N VAL A 34 -5.04 -15.30 -4.70
CA VAL A 34 -5.50 -15.80 -3.41
C VAL A 34 -6.24 -14.70 -2.63
N LYS A 35 -7.49 -14.97 -2.24
CA LYS A 35 -8.35 -14.00 -1.53
C LYS A 35 -7.87 -13.72 -0.09
N LYS A 36 -7.34 -14.76 0.57
CA LYS A 36 -6.79 -14.74 1.93
C LYS A 36 -5.58 -15.69 1.96
N PRO A 37 -4.40 -15.27 2.44
CA PRO A 37 -3.25 -16.15 2.55
C PRO A 37 -3.61 -17.41 3.35
N SER A 38 -3.21 -18.59 2.85
CA SER A 38 -3.39 -19.87 3.57
C SER A 38 -2.37 -20.07 4.69
N LYS A 39 -1.25 -19.33 4.65
CA LYS A 39 -0.16 -19.35 5.63
C LYS A 39 -0.08 -17.99 6.35
N ASN A 40 0.34 -18.00 7.62
CA ASN A 40 0.57 -16.78 8.41
C ASN A 40 1.70 -15.92 7.77
N PRO A 41 1.60 -14.57 7.76
CA PRO A 41 0.55 -13.75 8.37
C PRO A 41 -0.70 -13.60 7.48
N ARG A 42 -1.89 -13.60 8.11
CA ARG A 42 -3.19 -13.50 7.41
C ARG A 42 -3.49 -12.10 6.85
N ALA A 43 -2.71 -11.09 7.25
CA ALA A 43 -2.94 -9.68 6.96
C ALA A 43 -1.67 -8.85 7.24
N LEU A 44 -1.60 -7.65 6.64
CA LEU A 44 -0.63 -6.64 7.04
C LEU A 44 -0.84 -6.23 8.52
N PRO A 45 0.22 -5.79 9.23
CA PRO A 45 0.12 -5.31 10.60
C PRO A 45 -0.97 -4.25 10.77
N ALA A 46 -1.58 -4.22 11.97
CA ALA A 46 -2.57 -3.20 12.34
C ALA A 46 -1.95 -2.08 13.19
N LEU A 47 -0.71 -2.23 13.63
CA LEU A 47 -0.01 -1.25 14.46
C LEU A 47 0.12 0.09 13.72
N PHE A 48 -0.42 1.15 14.31
CA PHE A 48 -0.52 2.51 13.73
C PHE A 48 -1.38 2.65 12.47
N ARG A 49 -2.15 1.62 12.09
CA ARG A 49 -3.03 1.70 10.91
C ARG A 49 -3.96 2.91 11.00
N PRO A 50 -4.07 3.73 9.94
CA PRO A 50 -5.00 4.86 9.92
C PRO A 50 -6.42 4.44 10.28
N LYS A 51 -7.10 5.24 11.10
CA LYS A 51 -8.48 4.96 11.54
C LYS A 51 -9.45 4.90 10.36
N GLU A 52 -9.22 5.72 9.33
CA GLU A 52 -9.98 5.77 8.08
C GLU A 52 -9.92 4.43 7.35
N LEU A 53 -8.72 3.83 7.27
CA LEU A 53 -8.52 2.52 6.67
C LEU A 53 -9.22 1.43 7.49
N THR A 54 -9.13 1.49 8.82
CA THR A 54 -9.84 0.56 9.71
C THR A 54 -11.36 0.64 9.50
N HIS A 55 -11.91 1.87 9.43
CA HIS A 55 -13.32 2.10 9.16
C HIS A 55 -13.73 1.55 7.79
N TRP A 56 -12.97 1.84 6.73
CA TRP A 56 -13.22 1.35 5.37
C TRP A 56 -13.21 -0.19 5.31
N ILE A 57 -12.21 -0.84 5.95
CA ILE A 57 -12.12 -2.30 6.02
C ILE A 57 -13.35 -2.92 6.69
N SER A 58 -13.77 -2.35 7.81
CA SER A 58 -14.94 -2.82 8.60
C SER A 58 -16.26 -2.57 7.86
N ASN A 59 -16.32 -1.55 7.01
CA ASN A 59 -17.50 -1.21 6.20
C ASN A 59 -17.47 -1.86 4.81
N CYS A 60 -16.98 -3.10 4.71
CA CYS A 60 -16.94 -3.87 3.46
C CYS A 60 -16.10 -3.24 2.33
N ARG A 61 -15.17 -2.33 2.65
CA ARG A 61 -14.23 -1.74 1.68
C ARG A 61 -14.96 -1.07 0.52
N TYR A 62 -14.51 -1.33 -0.71
CA TYR A 62 -15.09 -0.87 -1.97
C TYR A 62 -16.45 -1.52 -2.28
N GLU A 63 -16.86 -2.58 -1.57
CA GLU A 63 -18.15 -3.24 -1.82
C GLU A 63 -19.32 -2.38 -1.33
N ARG A 64 -19.08 -1.50 -0.35
CA ARG A 64 -20.04 -0.50 0.10
C ARG A 64 -19.69 0.85 -0.50
N LYS A 65 -20.57 1.36 -1.37
CA LYS A 65 -20.43 2.71 -1.92
C LYS A 65 -20.43 3.75 -0.80
N GLY A 66 -19.55 4.74 -0.90
CA GLY A 66 -19.45 5.84 0.07
C GLY A 66 -18.74 5.49 1.39
N ALA A 67 -18.13 4.31 1.52
CA ALA A 67 -17.35 3.95 2.71
C ALA A 67 -15.93 4.55 2.72
N GLU A 68 -15.51 5.21 1.63
CA GLU A 68 -14.21 5.88 1.52
C GLU A 68 -14.15 7.14 2.39
N PRO A 69 -13.00 7.47 2.97
CA PRO A 69 -12.84 8.73 3.69
C PRO A 69 -12.93 9.92 2.74
N THR A 70 -13.51 11.01 3.22
CA THR A 70 -13.41 12.33 2.60
C THR A 70 -12.45 13.15 3.45
N PHE A 71 -11.44 13.74 2.82
CA PHE A 71 -10.47 14.61 3.49
C PHE A 71 -10.77 16.07 3.20
N ASP A 72 -10.72 16.88 4.25
CA ASP A 72 -10.66 18.34 4.19
C ASP A 72 -9.23 18.83 4.49
N ALA A 73 -9.04 20.16 4.49
CA ALA A 73 -7.75 20.79 4.74
C ALA A 73 -7.14 20.45 6.12
N THR A 74 -7.94 20.01 7.09
CA THR A 74 -7.49 19.74 8.46
C THR A 74 -7.25 18.26 8.75
N SER A 75 -7.92 17.37 8.02
CA SER A 75 -7.90 15.92 8.26
C SER A 75 -6.84 15.17 7.43
N LEU A 76 -6.41 15.74 6.29
CA LEU A 76 -5.41 15.09 5.44
C LEU A 76 -4.04 14.97 6.13
N GLY A 77 -3.57 16.02 6.79
CA GLY A 77 -2.25 16.03 7.46
C GLY A 77 -2.10 14.89 8.48
N PRO A 78 -3.01 14.78 9.47
CA PRO A 78 -3.01 13.68 10.43
C PRO A 78 -3.14 12.29 9.80
N PHE A 79 -3.85 12.17 8.68
CA PHE A 79 -3.93 10.91 7.92
C PHE A 79 -2.59 10.54 7.30
N ILE A 80 -1.89 11.51 6.69
CA ILE A 80 -0.56 11.29 6.08
C ILE A 80 0.45 10.84 7.15
N ASP A 81 0.46 11.47 8.31
CA ASP A 81 1.41 11.14 9.38
C ASP A 81 1.13 9.75 9.98
N GLN A 82 -0.15 9.38 10.11
CA GLN A 82 -0.55 8.01 10.47
C GLN A 82 -0.19 7.00 9.37
N PHE A 83 -0.36 7.35 8.09
CA PHE A 83 0.03 6.50 6.98
C PHE A 83 1.52 6.18 7.04
N TRP A 84 2.38 7.19 7.23
CA TRP A 84 3.82 6.97 7.37
C TRP A 84 4.15 6.14 8.60
N SER A 85 3.52 6.41 9.75
CA SER A 85 3.73 5.63 10.98
C SER A 85 3.38 4.14 10.77
N TRP A 86 2.26 3.86 10.09
CA TRP A 86 1.85 2.51 9.73
C TRP A 86 2.79 1.87 8.71
N TRP A 87 3.18 2.61 7.68
CA TRP A 87 4.09 2.14 6.65
C TRP A 87 5.46 1.80 7.22
N THR A 88 6.01 2.63 8.10
CA THR A 88 7.24 2.38 8.84
C THR A 88 7.13 1.11 9.68
N SER A 89 6.03 0.89 10.40
CA SER A 89 5.88 -0.25 11.33
C SER A 89 5.84 -1.62 10.64
N MET A 90 5.57 -1.66 9.33
CA MET A 90 5.54 -2.89 8.54
C MET A 90 6.78 -3.07 7.66
N GLN A 91 7.78 -2.19 7.76
CA GLN A 91 9.01 -2.36 7.00
C GLN A 91 9.77 -3.59 7.49
N PRO A 92 10.44 -4.33 6.59
CA PRO A 92 11.34 -5.39 6.99
C PRO A 92 12.50 -4.89 7.85
N GLY A 93 12.98 -5.71 8.79
CA GLY A 93 14.05 -5.33 9.71
C GLY A 93 15.40 -5.01 9.06
N TRP A 94 15.61 -5.39 7.80
CA TRP A 94 16.81 -5.02 7.03
C TRP A 94 16.75 -3.59 6.49
N ARG A 95 15.58 -2.94 6.52
CA ARG A 95 15.41 -1.60 5.98
C ARG A 95 15.62 -0.56 7.10
N PRO A 96 16.68 0.27 7.03
CA PRO A 96 16.92 1.26 8.06
C PRO A 96 15.89 2.39 7.99
N LEU A 97 15.77 3.14 9.08
CA LEU A 97 15.00 4.38 9.14
C LEU A 97 15.92 5.58 8.93
N ASP A 98 15.38 6.64 8.35
CA ASP A 98 16.05 7.94 8.25
C ASP A 98 15.93 8.76 9.55
N ALA A 99 16.51 9.96 9.56
CA ALA A 99 16.47 10.86 10.71
C ALA A 99 15.04 11.31 11.11
N GLY A 100 14.07 11.17 10.20
CA GLY A 100 12.66 11.47 10.43
C GLY A 100 11.82 10.26 10.86
N ASN A 101 12.44 9.12 11.18
CA ASN A 101 11.78 7.85 11.45
C ASN A 101 10.91 7.34 10.28
N LYS A 102 11.22 7.75 9.05
CA LYS A 102 10.65 7.17 7.83
C LYS A 102 11.57 6.08 7.30
N PRO A 103 11.06 5.17 6.45
CA PRO A 103 11.91 4.19 5.80
C PRO A 103 12.95 4.90 4.92
N ALA A 104 14.23 4.60 5.12
CA ALA A 104 15.28 5.19 4.31
C ALA A 104 15.17 4.74 2.84
N PRO A 105 15.68 5.53 1.88
CA PRO A 105 15.74 5.13 0.48
C PRO A 105 16.42 3.76 0.29
N ILE A 106 15.87 2.94 -0.59
CA ILE A 106 16.37 1.59 -0.82
C ILE A 106 17.63 1.67 -1.68
N THR A 107 18.76 1.23 -1.11
CA THR A 107 20.03 1.05 -1.85
C THR A 107 20.27 -0.41 -2.24
N SER A 108 19.74 -1.35 -1.45
CA SER A 108 19.75 -2.78 -1.74
C SER A 108 18.58 -3.48 -1.03
N TYR A 109 18.14 -4.60 -1.59
CA TYR A 109 17.12 -5.44 -0.98
C TYR A 109 17.74 -6.43 0.01
N GLY A 110 17.10 -6.59 1.17
CA GLY A 110 17.40 -7.68 2.08
C GLY A 110 16.68 -8.98 1.71
N SER A 111 16.83 -9.99 2.59
CA SER A 111 16.33 -11.35 2.35
C SER A 111 14.98 -11.66 3.00
N ASP A 112 14.59 -10.96 4.07
CA ASP A 112 13.33 -11.19 4.78
C ASP A 112 12.22 -10.28 4.27
N TRP A 113 11.23 -10.85 3.58
CA TRP A 113 10.07 -10.13 3.05
C TRP A 113 8.76 -10.55 3.70
N LYS A 114 8.80 -11.40 4.74
CA LYS A 114 7.60 -12.07 5.29
C LYS A 114 6.49 -11.11 5.69
N VAL A 115 6.85 -9.95 6.25
CA VAL A 115 5.87 -8.94 6.73
C VAL A 115 5.07 -8.31 5.58
N LEU A 116 5.70 -8.10 4.42
CA LEU A 116 5.07 -7.49 3.24
C LEU A 116 4.63 -8.50 2.18
N SER A 117 4.99 -9.77 2.36
CA SER A 117 4.60 -10.91 1.53
C SER A 117 3.14 -11.35 1.80
N VAL A 118 2.21 -10.39 1.79
CA VAL A 118 0.80 -10.60 2.07
C VAL A 118 -0.02 -10.27 0.84
N CYS A 119 -0.62 -11.29 0.23
CA CYS A 119 -1.54 -11.16 -0.91
C CYS A 119 -3.02 -11.04 -0.46
N GLY A 120 -3.91 -10.77 -1.41
CA GLY A 120 -5.34 -10.77 -1.17
C GLY A 120 -5.89 -9.48 -0.56
N LYS A 121 -7.14 -9.52 -0.10
CA LYS A 121 -7.88 -8.34 0.39
C LYS A 121 -7.29 -7.68 1.64
N ASN A 122 -6.42 -8.37 2.36
CA ASN A 122 -5.77 -7.90 3.58
C ASN A 122 -4.29 -7.54 3.36
N GLY A 123 -3.82 -7.66 2.13
CA GLY A 123 -2.47 -7.29 1.71
C GLY A 123 -2.41 -5.87 1.20
N TRP A 124 -1.65 -5.71 0.11
CA TRP A 124 -1.32 -4.44 -0.54
C TRP A 124 -2.53 -3.59 -0.93
N LEU A 125 -3.70 -4.18 -1.17
CA LEU A 125 -4.95 -3.42 -1.36
C LEU A 125 -5.15 -2.31 -0.32
N SER A 126 -4.79 -2.58 0.95
CA SER A 126 -4.97 -1.60 2.04
C SER A 126 -4.04 -0.40 1.89
N VAL A 127 -2.78 -0.64 1.50
CA VAL A 127 -1.78 0.42 1.26
C VAL A 127 -2.17 1.24 0.02
N LEU A 128 -2.56 0.56 -1.05
CA LEU A 128 -2.98 1.19 -2.30
C LEU A 128 -4.26 2.01 -2.12
N ALA A 129 -5.22 1.55 -1.32
CA ALA A 129 -6.41 2.33 -1.00
C ALA A 129 -6.06 3.66 -0.31
N CYS A 130 -5.15 3.65 0.68
CA CYS A 130 -4.67 4.87 1.32
C CYS A 130 -4.02 5.83 0.33
N LEU A 131 -3.14 5.33 -0.55
CA LEU A 131 -2.49 6.15 -1.59
C LEU A 131 -3.46 6.70 -2.62
N LYS A 132 -4.49 5.93 -2.99
CA LYS A 132 -5.58 6.38 -3.88
C LYS A 132 -6.31 7.57 -3.25
N TRP A 133 -6.77 7.46 -2.00
CA TRP A 133 -7.51 8.54 -1.34
C TRP A 133 -6.69 9.81 -1.21
N TRP A 134 -5.42 9.66 -0.83
CA TRP A 134 -4.48 10.77 -0.77
C TRP A 134 -4.27 11.40 -2.16
N GLY A 135 -4.02 10.58 -3.19
CA GLY A 135 -3.79 11.05 -4.55
C GLY A 135 -4.99 11.78 -5.15
N LEU A 136 -6.21 11.31 -4.89
CA LEU A 136 -7.44 11.98 -5.32
C LEU A 136 -7.58 13.36 -4.67
N HIS A 137 -7.25 13.49 -3.38
CA HIS A 137 -7.25 14.78 -2.71
C HIS A 137 -6.21 15.74 -3.33
N VAL A 138 -4.96 15.29 -3.48
CA VAL A 138 -3.87 16.06 -4.12
C VAL A 138 -4.24 16.50 -5.54
N ALA A 139 -4.87 15.63 -6.33
CA ALA A 139 -5.30 15.95 -7.68
C ALA A 139 -6.37 17.06 -7.71
N ASN A 140 -7.22 17.13 -6.68
CA ASN A 140 -8.28 18.13 -6.55
C ASN A 140 -7.77 19.48 -6.05
N VAL A 141 -6.90 19.49 -5.03
CA VAL A 141 -6.47 20.74 -4.36
C VAL A 141 -5.13 21.29 -4.86
N GLY A 142 -4.31 20.46 -5.54
CA GLY A 142 -3.01 20.84 -6.10
C GLY A 142 -1.84 20.86 -5.10
N ASP A 143 -2.11 20.86 -3.80
CA ASP A 143 -1.11 20.84 -2.71
C ASP A 143 -0.72 19.42 -2.26
N GLY A 144 0.47 19.26 -1.69
CA GLY A 144 0.95 17.99 -1.12
C GLY A 144 1.43 16.95 -2.13
N LYS A 145 1.60 17.34 -3.40
CA LYS A 145 2.02 16.45 -4.49
C LYS A 145 3.35 15.75 -4.24
N ASP A 146 4.34 16.46 -3.71
CA ASP A 146 5.68 15.89 -3.52
C ASP A 146 5.68 14.82 -2.44
N ARG A 147 4.97 15.04 -1.32
CA ARG A 147 4.82 14.03 -0.25
C ARG A 147 4.07 12.79 -0.74
N TRP A 148 3.08 12.97 -1.62
CA TRP A 148 2.35 11.85 -2.21
C TRP A 148 3.24 11.04 -3.17
N LEU A 149 4.04 11.73 -4.01
CA LEU A 149 5.00 11.09 -4.91
C LEU A 149 6.12 10.36 -4.17
N GLU A 150 6.59 10.92 -3.04
CA GLU A 150 7.54 10.27 -2.14
C GLU A 150 6.98 8.92 -1.65
N ALA A 151 5.77 8.92 -1.09
CA ALA A 151 5.10 7.72 -0.62
C ALA A 151 4.85 6.70 -1.74
N LEU A 152 4.41 7.18 -2.90
CA LEU A 152 4.14 6.33 -4.07
C LEU A 152 5.41 5.65 -4.59
N THR A 153 6.51 6.40 -4.65
CA THR A 153 7.81 5.88 -5.07
C THR A 153 8.32 4.83 -4.10
N ASP A 154 8.20 5.08 -2.80
CA ASP A 154 8.61 4.15 -1.76
C ASP A 154 7.84 2.82 -1.84
N VAL A 155 6.50 2.91 -1.89
CA VAL A 155 5.60 1.76 -2.00
C VAL A 155 5.87 0.97 -3.28
N LEU A 156 6.09 1.65 -4.42
CA LEU A 156 6.45 0.99 -5.69
C LEU A 156 7.74 0.18 -5.56
N GLN A 157 8.78 0.75 -4.95
CA GLN A 157 10.07 0.08 -4.81
C GLN A 157 9.97 -1.14 -3.87
N MET A 158 9.20 -1.04 -2.79
CA MET A 158 8.96 -2.20 -1.91
C MET A 158 8.13 -3.28 -2.60
N LEU A 159 7.12 -2.90 -3.37
CA LEU A 159 6.27 -3.86 -4.09
C LEU A 159 7.06 -4.61 -5.17
N ARG A 160 7.96 -3.93 -5.88
CA ARG A 160 8.91 -4.57 -6.81
C ARG A 160 9.80 -5.60 -6.11
N GLY A 161 10.34 -5.25 -4.93
CA GLY A 161 11.14 -6.17 -4.13
C GLY A 161 10.37 -7.42 -3.69
N VAL A 162 9.10 -7.28 -3.29
CA VAL A 162 8.23 -8.42 -2.98
C VAL A 162 7.99 -9.31 -4.20
N VAL A 163 7.74 -8.73 -5.39
CA VAL A 163 7.56 -9.50 -6.63
C VAL A 163 8.84 -10.28 -6.98
N GLN A 164 10.00 -9.64 -6.84
CA GLN A 164 11.29 -10.30 -7.06
C GLN A 164 11.49 -11.47 -6.09
N TYR A 165 11.23 -11.27 -4.79
CA TYR A 165 11.30 -12.31 -3.78
C TYR A 165 10.39 -13.52 -4.10
N HIS A 166 9.14 -13.27 -4.49
CA HIS A 166 8.19 -14.33 -4.88
C HIS A 166 8.61 -15.09 -6.12
N THR A 167 9.26 -14.42 -7.07
CA THR A 167 9.74 -15.05 -8.30
C THR A 167 10.89 -16.00 -8.00
N THR A 168 11.85 -15.56 -7.18
CA THR A 168 13.01 -16.39 -6.77
C THR A 168 12.60 -17.62 -5.97
N GLN A 169 11.62 -17.50 -5.05
CA GLN A 169 11.16 -18.62 -4.22
C GLN A 169 10.41 -19.71 -5.01
N LYS A 170 9.93 -19.42 -6.22
CA LYS A 170 9.26 -20.40 -7.09
C LYS A 170 10.21 -21.17 -7.99
N THR A 171 11.41 -20.65 -8.20
CA THR A 171 12.44 -21.25 -9.07
C THR A 171 13.39 -22.17 -8.33
N THR A 172 13.39 -22.13 -6.99
CA THR A 172 14.07 -23.05 -6.07
C THR A 172 13.13 -24.12 -5.56
#